data_AF-A0A847EGS5-F1
#
_entry.id   AF-A0A847EGS5-F1
#
_cell.length_a   1.000
_cell.length_b   1.000
_cell.length_c   1.000
_cell.angle_alpha   90.00
_cell.angle_beta   90.00
_cell.angle_gamma   90.00
#
_symmetry.space_group_name_H-M   'P 1'
#
loop_
_entity.id
_entity.type
_entity.pdbx_description
1 polymer ?
#
loop_
_entity_poly.entity_id
_entity_poly.type
_entity_poly.pdbx_seq_one_letter_code
_entity_poly.pdbx_strand_id
1 'polypeptide(L)'
;MKKNCFLTCFLLLIACIALLPASISCTAHTGTPQNNPVNQILVRSQNFSLDTLSVSLETKVTGTVFITGADEKSAIITALVDIDFADWAGIEFLFPCEWEVTDIITDYPRGNSSP
;
A
#
# COMPACT_ATOMS: atom_id res chain seq x y z
N MET A 1 -13.64 32.20 43.02
CA MET A 1 -13.78 32.42 41.55
C MET A 1 -13.03 31.40 40.67
N LYS A 2 -11.96 30.73 41.14
CA LYS A 2 -11.20 29.73 40.32
C LYS A 2 -11.89 28.37 40.14
N LYS A 3 -12.71 27.90 41.10
CA LYS A 3 -13.41 26.59 41.05
C LYS A 3 -14.45 26.51 39.93
N ASN A 4 -15.16 27.61 39.65
CA ASN A 4 -16.22 27.63 38.64
C ASN A 4 -15.64 27.64 37.22
N CYS A 5 -14.47 28.26 37.03
CA CYS A 5 -13.75 28.27 35.75
C CYS A 5 -13.21 26.86 35.39
N PHE A 6 -12.69 26.13 36.39
CA PHE A 6 -12.23 24.75 36.19
C PHE A 6 -13.39 23.82 35.81
N LEU A 7 -14.54 23.96 36.47
CA LEU A 7 -15.72 23.14 36.19
C LEU A 7 -16.30 23.42 34.79
N THR A 8 -16.33 24.69 34.36
CA THR A 8 -16.78 25.04 33.01
C THR A 8 -15.82 24.55 31.92
N CYS A 9 -14.51 24.62 32.15
CA CYS A 9 -13.52 24.08 31.21
C CYS A 9 -13.62 22.55 31.10
N PHE A 10 -13.86 21.87 32.21
CA PHE A 10 -14.02 20.41 32.23
C PHE A 10 -15.28 19.95 31.47
N LEU A 11 -16.40 20.66 31.64
CA LEU A 11 -17.64 20.37 30.92
C LEU A 11 -17.53 20.64 29.40
N LEU A 12 -16.80 21.69 29.00
CA LEU A 12 -16.52 21.99 27.58
C LEU A 12 -15.68 20.89 26.92
N LEU A 13 -14.71 20.33 27.64
CA LEU A 13 -13.81 19.30 27.11
C LEU A 13 -14.54 17.98 26.85
N ILE A 14 -15.49 17.61 27.73
CA ILE A 14 -16.35 16.43 27.54
C ILE A 14 -17.27 16.62 26.33
N ALA A 15 -17.82 17.82 26.13
CA ALA A 15 -18.66 18.12 24.97
C ALA A 15 -17.88 18.02 23.64
N CYS A 16 -16.61 18.46 23.61
CA CYS A 16 -15.76 18.32 22.42
C CYS A 16 -15.45 16.86 22.06
N ILE A 17 -15.24 15.99 23.05
CA ILE A 17 -14.94 14.57 22.82
C ILE A 17 -16.19 13.80 22.34
N ALA A 18 -17.37 14.16 22.86
CA ALA A 18 -18.63 13.52 22.49
C ALA A 18 -19.10 13.84 21.05
N LEU A 19 -18.58 14.91 20.44
CA LEU A 19 -18.93 15.35 19.07
C LEU A 19 -18.05 14.73 17.97
N LEU A 20 -17.10 13.86 18.30
CA LEU A 20 -16.11 13.32 17.36
C LEU A 20 -16.42 11.99 16.62
N PRO A 21 -17.54 11.26 16.78
CA PRO A 21 -17.73 10.04 15.99
C PRO A 21 -18.60 10.32 14.76
N ALA A 22 -17.97 10.56 13.60
CA ALA A 22 -18.38 10.00 12.29
C ALA A 22 -17.67 10.69 11.11
N SER A 23 -16.41 10.34 10.85
CA SER A 23 -15.86 10.40 9.50
C SER A 23 -14.56 9.60 9.40
N ILE A 24 -14.65 8.31 9.69
CA ILE A 24 -13.72 7.34 9.11
C ILE A 24 -14.58 6.34 8.34
N SER A 25 -15.11 6.80 7.20
CA SER A 25 -15.52 5.88 6.15
C SER A 25 -14.56 6.13 5.00
N CYS A 26 -13.43 5.42 5.04
CA CYS A 26 -12.60 5.20 3.88
C CYS A 26 -13.48 4.47 2.85
N THR A 27 -14.02 5.24 1.92
CA THR A 27 -14.65 4.70 0.72
C THR A 27 -13.53 4.07 -0.09
N ALA A 28 -13.36 2.75 0.05
CA ALA A 28 -12.56 1.99 -0.89
C ALA A 28 -13.19 2.20 -2.27
N HIS A 29 -12.47 2.87 -3.17
CA HIS A 29 -12.82 2.88 -4.58
C HIS A 29 -12.80 1.44 -5.07
N THR A 30 -13.97 0.84 -5.24
CA THR A 30 -14.11 -0.39 -6.05
C THR A 30 -14.02 0.02 -7.51
N GLY A 31 -12.79 0.31 -7.96
CA GLY A 31 -12.46 0.21 -9.37
C GLY A 31 -12.88 -1.17 -9.85
N THR A 32 -13.60 -1.22 -10.97
CA THR A 32 -14.01 -2.45 -11.65
C THR A 32 -12.87 -3.47 -11.67
N PRO A 33 -13.10 -4.74 -11.31
CA PRO A 33 -12.05 -5.75 -11.38
C PRO A 33 -11.71 -5.98 -12.85
N GLN A 34 -10.60 -5.39 -13.31
CA GLN A 34 -10.01 -5.76 -14.58
C GLN A 34 -9.40 -7.16 -14.41
N ASN A 35 -9.84 -8.08 -15.28
CA ASN A 35 -9.37 -9.45 -15.45
C ASN A 35 -9.07 -10.22 -14.14
N ASN A 36 -10.12 -10.83 -13.60
CA ASN A 36 -9.96 -11.92 -12.65
C ASN A 36 -9.55 -13.19 -13.42
N PRO A 37 -8.35 -13.78 -13.23
CA PRO A 37 -8.12 -15.16 -13.60
C PRO A 37 -8.84 -16.03 -12.57
N VAL A 38 -10.14 -16.24 -12.77
CA VAL A 38 -11.12 -16.87 -11.84
C VAL A 38 -10.81 -18.33 -11.45
N ASN A 39 -9.60 -18.86 -11.64
CA ASN A 39 -9.27 -20.18 -11.06
C ASN A 39 -7.81 -20.40 -10.71
N GLN A 40 -7.12 -19.38 -10.22
CA GLN A 40 -5.87 -19.62 -9.51
C GLN A 40 -6.19 -19.86 -8.03
N ILE A 41 -5.99 -21.09 -7.55
CA ILE A 41 -6.15 -21.43 -6.14
C ILE A 41 -5.16 -20.55 -5.35
N LEU A 42 -5.66 -19.56 -4.62
CA LEU A 42 -4.86 -18.78 -3.68
C LEU A 42 -4.52 -19.67 -2.48
N VAL A 43 -3.24 -19.93 -2.28
CA VAL A 43 -2.76 -20.77 -1.19
C VAL A 43 -2.41 -19.94 0.04
N ARG A 44 -1.68 -18.83 -0.17
CA ARG A 44 -1.25 -17.93 0.90
C ARG A 44 -0.98 -16.53 0.36
N SER A 45 -1.10 -15.52 1.21
CA SER A 45 -0.61 -14.18 0.95
C SER A 45 0.33 -13.68 2.06
N GLN A 46 1.33 -12.88 1.70
CA GLN A 46 2.24 -12.23 2.63
C GLN A 46 2.41 -10.76 2.24
N ASN A 47 2.13 -9.86 3.19
CA ASN A 47 2.37 -8.43 3.01
C ASN A 47 3.85 -8.10 3.22
N PHE A 48 4.33 -7.09 2.48
CA PHE A 48 5.67 -6.55 2.64
C PHE A 48 5.65 -5.01 2.57
N SER A 49 6.66 -4.41 3.22
CA SER A 49 6.93 -2.98 3.19
C SER A 49 8.45 -2.80 3.29
N LEU A 50 9.02 -2.02 2.37
CA LEU A 50 10.44 -1.70 2.32
C LEU A 50 10.58 -0.18 2.15
N ASP A 51 11.53 0.43 2.86
CA ASP A 51 11.80 1.87 2.82
C ASP A 51 13.31 2.15 2.81
N THR A 52 13.71 3.29 2.24
CA THR A 52 15.11 3.73 2.13
C THR A 52 15.57 4.58 3.31
N LEU A 53 15.22 4.18 4.54
CA LEU A 53 15.48 4.98 5.76
C LEU A 53 16.95 5.35 5.97
N SER A 54 17.89 4.58 5.40
CA SER A 54 19.33 4.76 5.57
C SER A 54 19.92 5.97 4.82
N VAL A 55 19.20 6.57 3.88
CA VAL A 55 19.71 7.64 3.01
C VAL A 55 18.87 8.92 3.03
N SER A 56 17.96 9.06 4.01
CA SER A 56 17.07 10.23 4.14
C SER A 56 16.21 10.52 2.89
N LEU A 57 15.97 9.50 2.08
CA LEU A 57 15.03 9.54 0.95
C LEU A 57 13.70 8.90 1.37
N GLU A 58 12.61 9.42 0.84
CA GLU A 58 11.25 8.95 1.14
C GLU A 58 10.76 7.83 0.20
N THR A 59 11.66 7.23 -0.60
CA THR A 59 11.33 6.10 -1.47
C THR A 59 10.85 4.91 -0.64
N LYS A 60 9.69 4.37 -1.02
CA LYS A 60 9.00 3.30 -0.31
C LYS A 60 8.32 2.35 -1.29
N VAL A 61 8.36 1.06 -0.96
CA VAL A 61 7.59 0.03 -1.65
C VAL A 61 6.71 -0.69 -0.64
N THR A 62 5.43 -0.80 -0.92
CA THR A 62 4.49 -1.62 -0.14
C THR A 62 3.76 -2.57 -1.05
N GLY A 63 3.34 -3.73 -0.53
CA GLY A 63 2.64 -4.68 -1.38
C GLY A 63 2.27 -5.98 -0.70
N THR A 64 1.80 -6.90 -1.54
CA THR A 64 1.40 -8.25 -1.14
C THR A 64 1.90 -9.25 -2.19
N VAL A 65 2.52 -10.32 -1.71
CA VAL A 65 2.82 -11.51 -2.51
C VAL A 65 1.69 -12.51 -2.30
N PHE A 66 1.10 -12.99 -3.37
CA PHE A 66 0.08 -14.04 -3.40
C PHE A 66 0.70 -15.30 -4.00
N ILE A 67 0.77 -16.39 -3.23
CA ILE A 67 1.17 -17.70 -3.73
C ILE A 67 -0.07 -18.39 -4.30
N THR A 68 0.01 -18.77 -5.56
CA THR A 68 -1.09 -19.34 -6.32
C THR A 68 -0.73 -20.70 -6.91
N GLY A 69 -1.76 -21.48 -7.25
CA GLY A 69 -1.61 -22.84 -7.78
C GLY A 69 -1.51 -23.88 -6.66
N ALA A 70 -2.07 -25.07 -6.89
CA ALA A 70 -2.10 -26.14 -5.89
C ALA A 70 -0.71 -26.66 -5.49
N ASP A 71 0.31 -26.42 -6.33
CA ASP A 71 1.70 -26.81 -6.12
C ASP A 71 2.58 -25.66 -5.57
N GLU A 72 2.00 -24.49 -5.28
CA GLU A 72 2.70 -23.30 -4.77
C GLU A 72 3.84 -22.80 -5.68
N LYS A 73 3.80 -23.11 -6.99
CA LYS A 73 4.85 -22.72 -7.95
C LYS A 73 4.56 -21.44 -8.73
N SER A 74 3.47 -20.76 -8.41
CA SER A 74 3.13 -19.48 -9.03
C SER A 74 2.99 -18.41 -7.96
N ALA A 75 3.37 -17.19 -8.31
CA ALA A 75 3.21 -16.05 -7.44
C ALA A 75 2.70 -14.85 -8.24
N ILE A 76 1.79 -14.09 -7.63
CA ILE A 76 1.38 -12.77 -8.09
C ILE A 76 1.88 -11.76 -7.07
N ILE A 77 2.55 -10.71 -7.53
CA ILE A 77 3.03 -9.63 -6.67
C ILE A 77 2.30 -8.36 -7.08
N THR A 78 1.62 -7.76 -6.11
CA THR A 78 1.08 -6.41 -6.26
C THR A 78 1.91 -5.47 -5.40
N ALA A 79 2.48 -4.45 -6.01
CA ALA A 79 3.31 -3.45 -5.33
C ALA A 79 2.84 -2.03 -5.66
N LEU A 80 2.76 -1.19 -4.65
CA LEU A 80 2.72 0.27 -4.76
C LEU A 80 4.13 0.79 -4.49
N VAL A 81 4.58 1.65 -5.38
CA VAL A 81 5.93 2.18 -5.43
C VAL A 81 5.84 3.70 -5.36
N ASP A 82 6.30 4.27 -4.24
CA ASP A 82 6.45 5.71 -4.06
C ASP A 82 7.94 6.05 -4.20
N ILE A 83 8.32 6.83 -5.20
CA ILE A 83 9.73 7.19 -5.47
C ILE A 83 9.94 8.65 -5.08
N ASP A 84 10.92 8.91 -4.22
CA ASP A 84 11.36 10.27 -3.91
C ASP A 84 11.92 10.93 -5.18
N PHE A 85 11.57 12.19 -5.43
CA PHE A 85 12.07 12.90 -6.61
C PHE A 85 13.61 13.04 -6.63
N ALA A 86 14.25 12.98 -5.46
CA ALA A 86 15.70 12.99 -5.31
C ALA A 86 16.34 11.59 -5.42
N ASP A 87 15.56 10.53 -5.66
CA ASP A 87 16.06 9.18 -5.87
C ASP A 87 16.32 8.91 -7.36
N TRP A 88 17.60 8.76 -7.70
CA TRP A 88 18.11 8.55 -9.06
C TRP A 88 18.42 7.07 -9.34
N ALA A 89 18.31 6.19 -8.34
CA ALA A 89 18.68 4.78 -8.46
C ALA A 89 17.53 3.90 -8.97
N GLY A 90 16.28 4.38 -8.87
CA GLY A 90 15.10 3.63 -9.32
C GLY A 90 14.84 2.39 -8.46
N ILE A 91 14.02 1.47 -8.97
CA ILE A 91 13.61 0.26 -8.25
C ILE A 91 13.86 -0.97 -9.10
N GLU A 92 14.38 -2.02 -8.46
CA GLU A 92 14.66 -3.31 -9.07
C GLU A 92 13.92 -4.42 -8.31
N PHE A 93 13.23 -5.30 -9.06
CA PHE A 93 12.64 -6.52 -8.53
C PHE A 93 13.56 -7.69 -8.86
N LEU A 94 14.16 -8.29 -7.83
CA LEU A 94 15.03 -9.45 -7.96
C LEU A 94 14.26 -10.72 -7.61
N PHE A 95 14.20 -11.65 -8.56
CA PHE A 95 13.58 -12.95 -8.37
C PHE A 95 14.65 -14.03 -8.19
N PRO A 96 14.43 -15.02 -7.30
CA PRO A 96 15.34 -16.16 -7.17
C PRO A 96 15.50 -16.91 -8.50
N CYS A 97 16.62 -17.61 -8.67
CA CYS A 97 16.83 -18.50 -9.80
C CYS A 97 15.65 -19.46 -9.97
N GLU A 98 15.33 -19.82 -11.21
CA GLU A 98 14.23 -20.72 -11.61
C GLU A 98 12.81 -20.13 -11.56
N TRP A 99 12.66 -18.87 -11.14
CA TRP A 99 11.41 -18.12 -11.34
C TRP A 99 11.39 -17.44 -12.70
N GLU A 100 10.30 -17.62 -13.44
CA GLU A 100 10.07 -16.95 -14.72
C GLU A 100 9.00 -15.85 -14.53
N VAL A 101 9.32 -14.64 -14.94
CA VAL A 101 8.36 -13.53 -14.97
C VAL A 101 7.50 -13.70 -16.23
N THR A 102 6.22 -14.04 -16.02
CA THR A 102 5.29 -14.33 -17.12
C THR A 102 4.52 -13.10 -17.60
N ASP A 103 4.27 -12.13 -16.73
CA ASP A 103 3.58 -10.89 -17.06
C ASP A 103 3.99 -9.74 -16.13
N ILE A 104 3.90 -8.51 -16.65
CA ILE A 104 4.12 -7.28 -15.89
C ILE A 104 3.03 -6.28 -16.30
N ILE A 105 2.16 -5.95 -15.36
CA ILE A 105 1.15 -4.90 -15.50
C ILE A 105 1.60 -3.72 -14.63
N THR A 106 1.78 -2.56 -15.25
CA THR A 106 2.22 -1.35 -14.56
C THR A 106 1.49 -0.13 -15.10
N ASP A 107 1.20 0.81 -14.20
CA ASP A 107 0.70 2.15 -14.50
C ASP A 107 1.85 3.16 -14.72
N TYR A 108 3.09 2.77 -14.45
CA TYR A 108 4.26 3.59 -14.75
C TYR A 108 4.38 3.79 -16.26
N PRO A 109 4.62 5.03 -16.74
CA PRO A 109 4.71 5.29 -18.17
C PRO A 109 5.82 4.45 -18.78
N ARG A 110 5.42 3.49 -19.62
CA ARG A 110 6.35 2.76 -20.48
C ARG A 110 6.90 3.79 -21.45
N GLY A 111 8.11 4.28 -21.19
CA GLY A 111 8.70 5.37 -21.97
C GLY A 111 8.50 5.15 -23.45
N ASN A 112 7.96 6.15 -24.14
CA ASN A 112 7.82 6.11 -25.60
C ASN A 112 9.24 6.15 -26.19
N SER A 113 9.86 4.99 -26.41
CA SER A 113 11.00 4.90 -27.31
C SER A 113 10.49 5.10 -28.74
N SER A 114 10.27 6.37 -29.11
CA SER A 114 10.28 6.74 -30.53
C SER A 114 11.75 6.77 -30.98
N PRO A 115 12.09 6.14 -32.13
CA PRO A 115 13.40 6.30 -32.75
C PRO A 115 13.65 7.72 -33.22
#